data_AF-B8ASP5-F1
#
_entry.id   AF-B8ASP5-F1
#
_cell.length_a   1.000
_cell.length_b   1.000
_cell.length_c   1.000
_cell.angle_alpha   90.00
_cell.angle_beta   90.00
_cell.angle_gamma   90.00
#
_symmetry.space_group_name_H-M   'P 1'
#
loop_
_entity.id
_entity.type
_entity.pdbx_description
1 polymer ?
#
loop_
_entity_poly.entity_id
_entity_poly.type
_entity_poly.pdbx_seq_one_letter_code
_entity_poly.pdbx_strand_id
1 'polypeptide(L)'
;MDAEGAELEVLIGLSSQICKVIPEDFAQEIEHSQIKEKFVKRLVDVLNAHMKPSAHCPGIRRVIVQHAIYLMEFNSRYANDFHKCWMVEALSMIERTPSRSENYRLVSGDTGLMEHNTPLSTLVARAKELMGRERVRGTSSVT
;
A
#
# COMPACT_ATOMS: atom_id res chain seq x y z
N MET A 1 17.24 -7.24 15.43
CA MET A 1 16.31 -6.11 15.27
C MET A 1 16.30 -5.77 13.80
N ASP A 2 15.14 -5.78 13.15
CA ASP A 2 15.00 -5.41 11.74
C ASP A 2 14.85 -3.88 11.63
N ALA A 3 15.98 -3.18 11.79
CA ALA A 3 16.01 -1.72 11.78
C ALA A 3 15.63 -1.15 10.40
N GLU A 4 16.07 -1.81 9.32
CA GLU A 4 15.75 -1.42 7.95
C GLU A 4 14.23 -1.50 7.69
N GLY A 5 13.58 -2.59 8.11
CA GLY A 5 12.13 -2.74 7.99
C GLY A 5 11.35 -1.69 8.78
N ALA A 6 11.80 -1.37 10.00
CA ALA A 6 11.17 -0.34 10.83
C ALA A 6 11.32 1.07 10.24
N GLU A 7 12.50 1.41 9.73
CA GLU A 7 12.72 2.69 9.04
C GLU A 7 11.88 2.81 7.77
N LEU A 8 11.79 1.74 6.97
CA LEU A 8 10.95 1.71 5.79
C LEU A 8 9.47 1.88 6.14
N GLU A 9 8.98 1.23 7.19
CA GLU A 9 7.60 1.42 7.67
C GLU A 9 7.32 2.89 7.98
N VAL A 10 8.22 3.55 8.72
CA VAL A 10 8.06 4.97 9.09
C VAL A 10 8.08 5.86 7.84
N LEU A 11 9.04 5.67 6.93
CA LEU A 11 9.18 6.48 5.72
C LEU A 11 8.00 6.29 4.76
N ILE A 12 7.57 5.05 4.53
CA ILE A 12 6.40 4.74 3.68
C ILE A 12 5.13 5.27 4.34
N GLY A 13 5.00 5.14 5.66
CA GLY A 13 3.88 5.69 6.44
C GLY A 13 3.77 7.21 6.31
N LEU A 14 4.88 7.93 6.49
CA LEU A 14 4.93 9.38 6.29
C LEU A 14 4.58 9.76 4.86
N SER A 15 5.21 9.12 3.88
CA SER A 15 4.97 9.37 2.46
C SER A 15 3.50 9.11 2.07
N SER A 16 2.88 8.06 2.63
CA SER A 16 1.45 7.76 2.47
C SER A 16 0.56 8.86 3.05
N GLN A 17 0.90 9.43 4.20
CA GLN A 17 0.16 10.57 4.75
C GLN A 17 0.34 11.84 3.90
N ILE A 18 1.53 12.11 3.37
CA ILE A 18 1.75 13.24 2.45
C ILE A 18 0.89 13.05 1.20
N CYS A 19 0.93 11.88 0.57
CA CYS A 19 0.09 11.53 -0.58
C CYS A 19 -1.40 11.72 -0.29
N LYS A 20 -1.86 11.42 0.93
CA LYS A 20 -3.26 11.62 1.33
C LYS A 20 -3.63 13.10 1.50
N VAL A 21 -2.74 13.91 2.07
CA VAL A 21 -3.02 15.29 2.46
C VAL A 21 -2.85 16.28 1.31
N ILE A 22 -1.84 16.05 0.45
CA ILE A 22 -1.53 16.89 -0.72
C ILE A 22 -1.32 16.00 -1.96
N PRO A 23 -2.36 15.29 -2.44
CA PRO A 23 -2.20 14.30 -3.49
C PRO A 23 -1.74 14.90 -4.83
N GLU A 24 -2.15 16.12 -5.17
CA GLU A 24 -1.73 16.80 -6.41
C GLU A 24 -0.22 17.07 -6.42
N ASP A 25 0.30 17.71 -5.37
CA ASP A 25 1.72 18.03 -5.23
C ASP A 25 2.56 16.75 -5.17
N PHE A 26 2.08 15.74 -4.42
CA PHE A 26 2.75 14.44 -4.33
C PHE A 26 2.84 13.76 -5.70
N ALA A 27 1.72 13.69 -6.43
CA ALA A 27 1.66 13.10 -7.75
C ALA A 27 2.57 13.84 -8.73
N GLN A 28 2.56 15.18 -8.73
CA GLN A 28 3.42 15.98 -9.59
C GLN A 28 4.90 15.61 -9.41
N GLU A 29 5.36 15.49 -8.16
CA GLU A 29 6.76 15.15 -7.86
C GLU A 29 7.14 13.73 -8.31
N ILE A 30 6.23 12.75 -8.20
CA ILE A 30 6.53 11.37 -8.60
C ILE A 30 6.35 11.10 -10.10
N GLU A 31 5.53 11.88 -10.80
CA GLU A 31 5.26 11.71 -12.24
C GLU A 31 6.47 12.05 -13.14
N HIS A 32 7.52 12.64 -12.57
CA HIS A 32 8.74 12.94 -13.31
C HIS A 32 9.54 11.68 -13.70
N SER A 33 9.74 11.49 -15.01
CA SER A 33 10.65 10.48 -15.59
C SER A 33 10.35 9.03 -15.16
N GLN A 34 11.37 8.29 -14.70
CA GLN A 34 11.30 6.93 -14.18
C GLN A 34 10.96 6.85 -12.68
N ILE A 35 10.70 7.99 -12.00
CA ILE A 35 10.47 8.01 -10.55
C ILE A 35 9.21 7.22 -10.22
N LYS A 36 8.08 7.49 -10.90
CA LYS A 36 6.81 6.78 -10.71
C LYS A 36 6.97 5.26 -10.78
N GLU A 37 7.58 4.76 -11.85
CA GLU A 37 7.73 3.31 -12.06
C GLU A 37 8.58 2.68 -10.95
N LYS A 38 9.71 3.31 -10.60
CA LYS A 38 10.57 2.86 -9.51
C LYS A 38 9.87 2.92 -8.16
N PHE A 39 9.06 3.94 -7.93
CA PHE A 39 8.32 4.14 -6.69
C PHE A 39 7.25 3.06 -6.51
N VAL A 40 6.38 2.87 -7.51
CA VAL A 40 5.34 1.82 -7.51
C VAL A 40 5.98 0.44 -7.36
N LYS A 41 7.04 0.16 -8.13
CA LYS A 41 7.77 -1.10 -8.03
C LYS A 41 8.36 -1.30 -6.64
N ARG A 42 8.99 -0.28 -6.04
CA ARG A 42 9.58 -0.37 -4.70
C ARG A 42 8.53 -0.66 -3.64
N LEU A 43 7.34 -0.06 -3.71
CA LEU A 43 6.24 -0.38 -2.79
C LEU A 43 5.86 -1.87 -2.85
N VAL A 44 5.73 -2.42 -4.05
CA VAL A 44 5.38 -3.85 -4.22
C VAL A 44 6.54 -4.76 -3.82
N ASP A 45 7.78 -4.40 -4.14
CA ASP A 45 8.97 -5.18 -3.74
C ASP A 45 9.10 -5.25 -2.20
N VAL A 46 8.89 -4.13 -1.49
CA VAL A 46 8.87 -4.12 -0.02
C VAL A 46 7.70 -4.95 0.51
N LEU A 47 6.53 -4.87 -0.11
CA LEU A 47 5.38 -5.70 0.28
C LEU A 47 5.71 -7.18 0.18
N ASN A 48 6.31 -7.61 -0.92
CA ASN A 48 6.75 -8.98 -1.18
C ASN A 48 7.82 -9.45 -0.20
N ALA A 49 8.76 -8.58 0.19
CA ALA A 49 9.74 -8.89 1.22
C ALA A 49 9.08 -9.12 2.60
N HIS A 50 7.88 -8.59 2.83
CA HIS A 50 7.15 -8.66 4.09
C HIS A 50 5.87 -9.52 4.03
N MET A 51 5.83 -10.53 3.15
CA MET A 51 4.69 -11.46 3.03
C MET A 51 4.36 -12.21 4.33
N LYS A 52 5.37 -12.46 5.17
CA LYS A 52 5.18 -12.93 6.54
C LYS A 52 5.12 -11.72 7.49
N PRO A 53 4.14 -11.65 8.40
CA PRO A 53 4.07 -10.54 9.33
C PRO A 53 5.32 -10.46 10.20
N SER A 54 5.80 -9.25 10.44
CA SER A 54 6.96 -8.95 11.29
C SER A 54 6.49 -8.31 12.60
N ALA A 55 7.13 -8.69 13.71
CA ALA A 55 6.92 -8.02 14.99
C ALA A 55 7.69 -6.69 15.09
N HIS A 56 8.73 -6.50 14.27
CA HIS A 56 9.58 -5.30 14.30
C HIS A 56 9.03 -4.16 13.45
N CYS A 57 8.25 -4.48 12.43
CA CYS A 57 7.61 -3.50 11.54
C CYS A 57 6.15 -3.88 11.23
N PRO A 58 5.29 -4.01 12.26
CA PRO A 58 3.98 -4.65 12.14
C PRO A 58 3.01 -3.93 11.22
N GLY A 59 3.17 -2.63 10.97
CA GLY A 59 2.31 -1.86 10.07
C GLY A 59 2.88 -1.71 8.65
N ILE A 60 4.04 -2.27 8.31
CA ILE A 60 4.68 -2.04 6.99
C ILE A 60 3.76 -2.42 5.82
N ARG A 61 3.08 -3.56 5.92
CA ARG A 61 2.11 -3.98 4.89
C ARG A 61 0.92 -3.05 4.83
N ARG A 62 0.41 -2.60 5.98
CA ARG A 62 -0.69 -1.65 6.06
C ARG A 62 -0.34 -0.34 5.38
N VAL A 63 0.80 0.26 5.70
CA VAL A 63 1.16 1.58 5.15
C VAL A 63 1.35 1.51 3.64
N ILE A 64 1.89 0.40 3.10
CA ILE A 64 2.00 0.17 1.65
C ILE A 64 0.61 0.07 1.01
N VAL A 65 -0.30 -0.74 1.57
CA VAL A 65 -1.66 -0.91 1.02
C VAL A 65 -2.42 0.42 1.06
N GLN A 66 -2.31 1.19 2.15
CA GLN A 66 -2.91 2.53 2.24
C GLN A 66 -2.35 3.48 1.19
N HIS A 67 -1.03 3.45 0.98
CA HIS A 67 -0.39 4.29 -0.02
C HIS A 67 -0.91 3.99 -1.44
N ALA A 68 -0.99 2.70 -1.79
CA ALA A 68 -1.53 2.28 -3.08
C ALA A 68 -2.99 2.73 -3.26
N ILE A 69 -3.82 2.64 -2.21
CA ILE A 69 -5.20 3.14 -2.23
C ILE A 69 -5.22 4.64 -2.50
N TYR A 70 -4.45 5.45 -1.77
CA TYR A 70 -4.46 6.92 -1.94
C TYR A 70 -4.03 7.34 -3.34
N LEU A 71 -3.01 6.69 -3.92
CA LEU A 71 -2.63 6.92 -5.31
C LEU A 71 -3.77 6.57 -6.28
N MET A 72 -4.38 5.39 -6.15
CA MET A 72 -5.45 4.95 -7.05
C MET A 72 -6.76 5.76 -6.89
N GLU A 73 -7.04 6.26 -5.68
CA GLU A 73 -8.18 7.14 -5.43
C GLU A 73 -7.96 8.54 -6.01
N PHE A 74 -6.73 9.04 -5.97
CA PHE A 74 -6.36 10.30 -6.63
C PHE A 74 -6.39 10.17 -8.16
N ASN A 75 -5.77 9.12 -8.71
CA ASN A 75 -5.73 8.88 -10.15
C ASN A 75 -5.82 7.38 -10.46
N SER A 76 -6.93 6.96 -11.07
CA SER A 76 -7.19 5.55 -11.36
C SER A 76 -6.14 4.90 -12.28
N ARG A 77 -5.35 5.69 -13.01
CA ARG A 77 -4.25 5.18 -13.85
C ARG A 77 -3.16 4.46 -13.05
N TYR A 78 -2.97 4.79 -11.77
CA TYR A 78 -2.02 4.06 -10.91
C TYR A 78 -2.39 2.59 -10.77
N ALA A 79 -3.66 2.21 -10.96
CA ALA A 79 -4.06 0.81 -10.98
C ALA A 79 -3.29 0.01 -12.05
N ASN A 80 -3.05 0.61 -13.23
CA ASN A 80 -2.30 -0.05 -14.31
C ASN A 80 -0.83 -0.25 -13.92
N ASP A 81 -0.23 0.73 -13.24
CA ASP A 81 1.17 0.63 -12.81
C ASP A 81 1.35 -0.42 -11.70
N PHE A 82 0.40 -0.51 -10.76
CA PHE A 82 0.37 -1.59 -9.76
C PHE A 82 0.08 -2.96 -10.37
N HIS A 83 -0.77 -3.05 -11.40
CA HIS A 83 -1.00 -4.31 -12.14
C HIS A 83 0.27 -4.82 -12.82
N LYS A 84 1.03 -3.95 -13.48
CA LYS A 84 2.33 -4.33 -14.09
C LYS A 84 3.32 -4.89 -13.06
N CYS A 85 3.18 -4.50 -11.80
CA CYS A 85 4.01 -4.96 -10.70
C CYS A 85 3.43 -6.16 -9.95
N TRP A 86 2.36 -6.81 -10.42
CA TRP A 86 1.73 -7.98 -9.78
C TRP A 86 1.21 -7.72 -8.36
N MET A 87 0.71 -6.50 -8.12
CA MET A 87 0.19 -6.11 -6.81
C MET A 87 -1.03 -6.95 -6.39
N VAL A 88 -1.88 -7.42 -7.30
CA VAL A 88 -3.07 -8.23 -6.95
C VAL A 88 -2.67 -9.55 -6.30
N GLU A 89 -1.61 -10.17 -6.80
CA GLU A 89 -1.05 -11.41 -6.29
C GLU A 89 -0.42 -11.18 -4.91
N ALA A 90 0.36 -10.10 -4.76
CA ALA A 90 0.92 -9.70 -3.48
C ALA A 90 -0.18 -9.46 -2.42
N LEU A 91 -1.25 -8.74 -2.78
CA LEU A 91 -2.42 -8.52 -1.93
C LEU A 91 -3.13 -9.83 -1.56
N SER A 92 -3.25 -10.77 -2.49
CA SER A 92 -3.88 -12.09 -2.25
C SER A 92 -3.07 -12.93 -1.25
N MET A 93 -1.76 -12.75 -1.21
CA MET A 93 -0.92 -13.44 -0.23
C MET A 93 -1.07 -12.87 1.18
N ILE A 94 -1.28 -11.56 1.32
CA ILE A 94 -1.54 -10.91 2.62
C ILE A 94 -2.83 -11.42 3.25
N GLU A 95 -3.86 -11.66 2.45
CA GLU A 95 -5.13 -12.25 2.93
C GLU A 95 -4.93 -13.64 3.54
N ARG A 96 -3.89 -14.37 3.13
CA ARG A 96 -3.56 -15.72 3.63
C ARG A 96 -2.69 -15.68 4.88
N THR A 97 -2.07 -14.54 5.20
CA THR A 97 -1.15 -14.38 6.34
C THR A 97 -1.56 -13.21 7.26
N PRO A 98 -2.81 -13.17 7.75
CA PRO A 98 -3.27 -12.09 8.59
C PRO A 98 -2.51 -12.06 9.93
N SER A 99 -2.20 -10.87 10.43
CA SER A 99 -1.71 -10.68 11.79
C SER A 99 -2.51 -9.60 12.53
N ARG A 100 -2.81 -9.87 13.79
CA ARG A 100 -3.49 -8.92 14.68
C ARG A 100 -2.64 -7.68 14.96
N SER A 101 -1.31 -7.82 15.00
CA SER A 101 -0.39 -6.72 15.27
C SER A 101 -0.52 -5.58 14.25
N GLU A 102 -0.89 -5.92 13.01
CA GLU A 102 -1.05 -4.97 11.91
C GLU A 102 -2.30 -4.10 12.04
N ASN A 103 -3.15 -4.36 13.03
CA ASN A 103 -4.31 -3.53 13.33
C ASN A 103 -4.05 -2.50 14.42
N TYR A 104 -2.87 -2.47 15.04
CA TYR A 104 -2.52 -1.50 16.08
C TYR A 104 -1.62 -0.38 15.54
N ARG A 105 -1.88 0.86 15.95
CA ARG A 105 -1.05 2.03 15.60
C ARG A 105 0.17 2.16 16.49
N LEU A 106 0.06 1.68 17.72
CA LEU A 106 1.11 1.78 18.72
C LEU A 106 1.25 0.43 19.39
N VAL A 107 2.48 0.03 19.73
CA VAL A 107 2.73 -1.24 20.40
C VAL A 107 3.66 -0.98 21.57
N SER A 108 3.36 -1.59 22.71
CA SER A 108 4.21 -1.56 23.91
C SER A 108 4.54 -2.99 24.32
N GLY A 109 5.77 -3.42 24.06
CA GLY A 109 6.15 -4.84 24.19
C GLY A 109 5.29 -5.72 23.29
N ASP A 110 4.60 -6.68 23.88
CA ASP A 110 3.67 -7.57 23.17
C ASP A 110 2.22 -7.06 23.15
N THR A 111 1.96 -5.87 23.72
CA THR A 111 0.61 -5.30 23.83
C THR A 111 0.35 -4.30 22.71
N GLY A 112 -0.66 -4.59 21.88
CA GLY A 112 -1.18 -3.65 20.88
C GLY A 112 -2.02 -2.55 21.53
N LEU A 113 -1.74 -1.29 21.18
CA LEU A 113 -2.41 -0.10 21.65
C LEU A 113 -2.96 0.69 20.45
N MET A 114 -4.03 1.44 20.67
CA MET A 114 -4.65 2.31 19.65
C MET A 114 -4.95 1.57 18.33
N GLU A 115 -5.99 0.74 18.35
CA GLU A 115 -6.42 -0.02 17.17
C GLU A 115 -6.85 0.92 16.02
N HIS A 116 -6.54 0.53 14.80
CA HIS A 116 -7.08 1.16 13.60
C HIS A 116 -8.57 0.84 13.48
N ASN A 117 -9.37 1.87 13.20
CA ASN A 117 -10.81 1.71 12.92
C ASN A 117 -11.10 0.79 11.71
N THR A 118 -10.12 0.61 10.82
CA THR A 118 -10.25 -0.19 9.60
C THR A 118 -9.22 -1.32 9.62
N PRO A 119 -9.66 -2.59 9.66
CA PRO A 119 -8.76 -3.75 9.57
C PRO A 119 -7.97 -3.76 8.26
N LEU A 120 -6.79 -4.40 8.26
CA LEU A 120 -5.97 -4.52 7.05
C LEU A 120 -6.71 -5.26 5.92
N SER A 121 -7.51 -6.28 6.24
CA SER A 121 -8.30 -7.03 5.25
C SER A 121 -9.27 -6.13 4.47
N THR A 122 -9.88 -5.14 5.14
CA THR A 122 -10.76 -4.16 4.48
C THR A 122 -9.99 -3.25 3.53
N LEU A 123 -8.77 -2.87 3.89
CA LEU A 123 -7.89 -2.11 3.00
C LEU A 123 -7.47 -2.95 1.78
N VAL A 124 -7.12 -4.23 1.98
CA VAL A 124 -6.77 -5.14 0.89
C VAL A 124 -7.94 -5.31 -0.09
N ALA A 125 -9.15 -5.50 0.42
CA ALA A 125 -10.35 -5.58 -0.40
C ALA A 125 -10.57 -4.29 -1.22
N ARG A 126 -10.40 -3.12 -0.58
CA ARG A 126 -10.50 -1.81 -1.25
C ARG A 126 -9.45 -1.63 -2.35
N ALA A 127 -8.19 -2.01 -2.08
CA ALA A 127 -7.12 -1.93 -3.06
C ALA A 127 -7.44 -2.80 -4.30
N LYS A 128 -7.86 -4.06 -4.08
CA LYS A 128 -8.30 -4.96 -5.16
C LYS A 128 -9.50 -4.41 -5.95
N GLU A 129 -10.46 -3.81 -5.26
CA GLU A 129 -11.62 -3.17 -5.89
C GLU A 129 -11.19 -2.04 -6.84
N LEU A 130 -10.34 -1.12 -6.36
CA LEU A 130 -9.82 -0.02 -7.18
C LEU A 130 -9.06 -0.53 -8.41
N MET A 131 -8.28 -1.60 -8.26
CA MET A 131 -7.58 -2.25 -9.35
C MET A 131 -8.51 -2.93 -10.37
N GLY A 132 -9.71 -3.36 -9.95
CA GLY A 132 -10.72 -3.96 -10.83
C GLY A 132 -11.50 -2.94 -11.67
N ARG A 133 -11.73 -1.72 -11.14
CA ARG A 133 -12.53 -0.67 -11.79
C ARG A 133 -11.92 -0.17 -13.11
N GLU A 134 -10.60 -0.08 -13.21
CA GLU A 134 -9.92 0.42 -14.42
C GLU A 134 -10.10 -0.52 -15.63
N ARG A 135 -10.19 -1.85 -15.41
CA ARG A 135 -10.44 -2.83 -16.49
C ARG A 135 -11.77 -2.60 -17.20
N VAL A 136 -12.77 -2.08 -16.50
CA VAL A 136 -14.12 -1.83 -17.06
C VAL A 136 -14.14 -0.56 -17.92
N ARG A 137 -13.32 0.45 -17.60
CA ARG A 137 -13.26 1.70 -18.41
C ARG A 137 -12.49 1.51 -19.73
N GLY A 138 -11.52 0.60 -19.77
CA GLY A 138 -10.75 0.29 -20.99
C GLY A 138 -11.57 -0.38 -22.10
N THR A 139 -12.69 -1.02 -21.78
CA THR A 139 -13.58 -1.69 -22.75
C THR A 139 -14.67 -0.79 -23.33
N SER A 140 -14.83 0.43 -22.82
CA SER A 140 -15.93 1.35 -23.20
C SER A 140 -15.53 2.44 -24.19
N SER A 141 -14.27 2.49 -24.65
CA SER A 141 -13.80 3.46 -25.66
C SER A 141 -13.80 2.91 -27.10
N VAL A 142 -14.54 1.83 -27.37
CA VAL A 142 -14.79 1.34 -28.74
C VAL A 142 -16.29 1.27 -28.97
N THR A 143 -16.88 2.44 -29.23
CA THR A 143 -18.13 2.61 -30.01
C THR A 143 -18.17 4.04 -30.50
#